data_AF-A0A7X5QFZ1-F1
#
_entry.id   AF-A0A7X5QFZ1-F1
#
_cell.length_a   1.000
_cell.length_b   1.000
_cell.length_c   1.000
_cell.angle_alpha   90.00
_cell.angle_beta   90.00
_cell.angle_gamma   90.00
#
_symmetry.space_group_name_H-M   'P 1'
#
loop_
_entity.id
_entity.type
_entity.pdbx_description
1 polymer ?
#
loop_
_entity_poly.entity_id
_entity_poly.type
_entity_poly.pdbx_seq_one_letter_code
_entity_poly.pdbx_strand_id
1 'polypeptide(L)'
;MNKCQKNGNKLTVCSALAKALEFGSPTKRSKGLFLPMRFNIKTGEPGTDIVQLHSGEFIGSGVMVDYCPFCGQDIDTVSHQKHSKANE
;
A
#
# COMPACT_ATOMS: atom_id res chain seq x y z
N MET A 1 -16.71 -7.77 -11.41
CA MET A 1 -16.19 -6.98 -10.27
C MET A 1 -14.70 -7.25 -10.20
N ASN A 2 -13.85 -6.29 -10.55
CA ASN A 2 -12.40 -6.53 -10.64
C ASN A 2 -11.83 -6.66 -9.22
N LYS A 3 -11.05 -7.71 -8.97
CA LYS A 3 -10.38 -7.94 -7.70
C LYS A 3 -9.01 -7.24 -7.68
N CYS A 4 -8.46 -6.99 -6.49
CA CYS A 4 -7.09 -6.48 -6.40
C CYS A 4 -6.10 -7.50 -6.97
N GLN A 5 -5.02 -7.00 -7.59
CA GLN A 5 -3.95 -7.83 -8.14
C GLN A 5 -2.59 -7.21 -7.80
N LYS A 6 -1.64 -8.06 -7.40
CA LYS A 6 -0.26 -7.67 -7.12
C LYS A 6 0.61 -7.94 -8.34
N ASN A 7 1.39 -6.94 -8.74
CA ASN A 7 2.35 -7.01 -9.83
C ASN A 7 3.73 -6.62 -9.28
N GLY A 8 4.37 -7.55 -8.56
CA GLY A 8 5.63 -7.26 -7.86
C GLY A 8 5.42 -6.23 -6.75
N ASN A 9 6.07 -5.07 -6.87
CA ASN A 9 5.96 -3.95 -5.93
C ASN A 9 4.77 -3.02 -6.22
N LYS A 10 3.95 -3.33 -7.23
CA LYS A 10 2.78 -2.54 -7.64
C LYS A 10 1.47 -3.22 -7.31
N LEU A 11 0.46 -2.42 -7.01
CA LEU A 11 -0.87 -2.88 -6.65
C LEU A 11 -1.93 -2.31 -7.60
N THR A 12 -2.62 -3.19 -8.32
CA THR A 12 -3.87 -2.83 -9.01
C THR A 12 -5.03 -3.05 -8.05
N VAL A 13 -5.74 -1.98 -7.71
CA VAL A 13 -6.82 -2.00 -6.71
C VAL A 13 -8.19 -2.28 -7.34
N CYS A 14 -9.08 -2.92 -6.59
CA CYS A 14 -10.47 -3.10 -7.00
C CYS A 14 -11.21 -1.76 -7.01
N SER A 15 -12.32 -1.68 -7.75
CA SER A 15 -13.08 -0.43 -7.90
C SER A 15 -13.64 0.12 -6.58
N ALA A 16 -13.99 -0.76 -5.63
CA ALA A 16 -14.46 -0.35 -4.31
C ALA A 16 -13.33 0.25 -3.47
N LEU A 17 -12.15 -0.38 -3.46
CA LEU A 17 -10.98 0.16 -2.79
C LEU A 17 -10.51 1.46 -3.43
N ALA A 18 -10.48 1.55 -4.76
CA ALA A 18 -10.13 2.78 -5.48
C ALA A 18 -11.01 3.99 -5.09
N LYS A 19 -12.28 3.77 -4.80
CA LYS A 19 -13.22 4.81 -4.34
C LYS A 19 -13.03 5.17 -2.88
N ALA A 20 -12.55 4.24 -2.06
CA ALA A 20 -12.31 4.44 -0.63
C ALA A 20 -10.91 5.01 -0.33
N LEU A 21 -9.98 4.91 -1.28
CA LEU A 21 -8.65 5.46 -1.16
C LEU A 21 -8.68 6.98 -1.37
N GLU A 22 -8.17 7.70 -0.38
CA GLU A 22 -7.80 9.09 -0.57
C GLU A 22 -6.45 9.14 -1.32
N PHE A 23 -6.45 9.77 -2.49
CA PHE A 23 -5.24 10.03 -3.26
C PHE A 23 -4.59 11.33 -2.80
N GLY A 24 -3.30 11.29 -2.50
CA GLY A 24 -2.51 12.46 -2.11
C GLY A 24 -1.76 12.26 -0.80
N SER A 25 -1.36 13.37 -0.18
CA SER A 25 -0.61 13.36 1.08
C SER A 25 -1.57 13.47 2.27
N PRO A 26 -1.68 12.43 3.14
CA PRO A 26 -2.49 12.51 4.34
C PRO A 26 -2.05 13.65 5.26
N THR A 27 -3.01 14.33 5.89
CA THR A 27 -2.80 15.39 6.88
C THR A 27 -3.16 14.92 8.29
N LYS A 28 -2.84 15.71 9.32
CA LYS A 28 -3.13 15.33 10.74
C LYS A 28 -4.62 15.22 11.04
N ARG A 29 -5.47 15.68 10.12
CA ARG A 29 -6.93 15.58 10.20
C ARG A 29 -7.49 14.46 9.33
N SER A 30 -6.68 13.93 8.41
CA SER A 30 -7.07 12.87 7.49
C SER A 30 -7.27 11.54 8.23
N LYS A 31 -8.30 10.79 7.83
CA LYS A 31 -8.64 9.48 8.39
C LYS A 31 -9.07 8.56 7.26
N GLY A 32 -8.77 7.28 7.36
CA GLY A 32 -9.16 6.28 6.36
C GLY A 32 -7.97 5.67 5.64
N LEU A 33 -8.23 5.10 4.45
CA LEU A 33 -7.24 4.36 3.68
C LEU A 33 -6.56 5.27 2.66
N PHE A 34 -5.23 5.17 2.57
CA PHE A 34 -4.41 5.98 1.69
C PHE A 34 -3.45 5.07 0.93
N LEU A 35 -3.18 5.45 -0.32
CA LEU A 35 -2.13 4.88 -1.14
C LEU A 35 -1.16 6.01 -1.51
N PRO A 36 -0.13 6.27 -0.68
CA PRO A 36 0.78 7.37 -0.93
C PRO A 36 1.64 7.09 -2.16
N MET A 37 1.89 8.13 -2.94
CA MET A 37 2.91 8.08 -3.99
C MET A 37 4.28 8.02 -3.34
N ARG A 38 5.00 6.92 -3.56
CA ARG A 38 6.36 6.70 -3.05
C ARG A 38 7.33 6.66 -4.21
N PHE A 39 8.52 7.20 -4.00
CA PHE A 39 9.62 7.15 -4.96
C PHE A 39 10.94 6.99 -4.23
N ASN A 40 11.89 6.30 -4.86
CA ASN A 40 13.25 6.21 -4.36
C ASN A 40 13.96 7.53 -4.64
N ILE A 41 14.34 8.27 -3.60
CA ILE A 41 15.00 9.58 -3.74
C ILE A 41 16.36 9.52 -4.47
N LYS A 42 17.00 8.34 -4.53
CA LYS A 42 18.29 8.16 -5.20
C LYS A 42 18.14 7.79 -6.68
N THR A 43 17.16 6.94 -7.02
CA THR A 43 16.97 6.45 -8.39
C THR A 43 15.84 7.16 -9.15
N GLY A 44 14.96 7.87 -8.45
CA GLY A 44 13.75 8.47 -9.01
C GLY A 44 12.64 7.46 -9.35
N GLU A 45 12.88 6.18 -9.15
CA GLU A 45 11.95 5.12 -9.52
C GLU A 45 10.75 5.07 -8.57
N PRO A 46 9.55 4.70 -9.07
CA PRO A 46 8.39 4.47 -8.22
C PRO A 46 8.67 3.41 -7.15
N GLY A 47 8.36 3.74 -5.90
CA GLY A 47 8.50 2.85 -4.77
C GLY A 47 7.38 1.80 -4.70
N THR A 48 7.44 0.98 -3.66
CA THR A 48 6.45 -0.05 -3.36
C THR A 48 5.10 0.56 -2.97
N ASP A 49 4.03 0.07 -3.58
CA ASP A 49 2.66 0.50 -3.33
C ASP A 49 2.15 -0.11 -2.02
N ILE A 50 1.99 0.71 -0.97
CA ILE A 50 1.49 0.24 0.33
C ILE A 50 0.19 0.95 0.67
N VAL A 51 -0.87 0.19 0.92
CA VAL A 51 -2.12 0.74 1.46
C VAL A 51 -1.99 0.90 2.96
N GLN A 52 -2.23 2.12 3.44
CA GLN A 52 -2.09 2.49 4.84
C GLN A 52 -3.40 3.04 5.39
N LEU A 53 -3.77 2.59 6.59
CA LEU A 53 -4.81 3.20 7.40
C LEU A 53 -4.19 4.32 8.23
N HIS A 54 -4.70 5.52 8.02
CA HIS A 54 -4.36 6.70 8.80
C HIS A 54 -5.49 7.07 9.74
N SER A 55 -5.13 7.50 10.96
CA SER A 55 -6.08 8.04 11.93
C SER A 55 -5.50 9.27 12.62
N GLY A 56 -5.73 10.45 12.05
CA GLY A 56 -5.34 11.71 12.67
C GLY A 56 -3.82 11.87 12.81
N GLU A 57 -3.32 11.81 14.05
CA GLU A 57 -1.90 12.05 14.37
C GLU A 57 -0.93 10.96 13.86
N PHE A 58 -1.44 9.78 13.50
CA PHE A 58 -0.64 8.68 12.95
C PHE A 58 -0.43 8.80 11.43
N ILE A 59 0.27 9.85 11.01
CA ILE A 59 0.76 10.02 9.63
C ILE A 59 2.18 9.48 9.53
N GLY A 60 2.47 8.70 8.48
CA GLY A 60 3.80 8.10 8.25
C GLY A 60 4.02 6.79 9.02
N SER A 61 3.62 6.73 10.29
CA SER A 61 3.64 5.52 11.14
C SER A 61 2.28 4.80 11.22
N GLY A 62 1.42 5.01 10.21
CA GLY A 62 0.09 4.40 10.13
C GLY A 62 0.14 2.87 10.01
N VAL A 63 -1.03 2.24 10.09
CA VAL A 63 -1.16 0.77 9.99
C VAL A 63 -1.13 0.36 8.53
N MET A 64 -0.23 -0.56 8.16
CA MET A 64 -0.27 -1.19 6.84
C MET A 64 -1.40 -2.23 6.80
N VAL A 65 -2.13 -2.28 5.68
CA VAL A 65 -3.16 -3.29 5.46
C VAL A 65 -2.63 -4.31 4.45
N ASP A 66 -2.72 -5.59 4.80
CA ASP A 66 -2.27 -6.75 4.04
C ASP A 66 -3.37 -7.40 3.18
N TYR A 67 -4.65 -7.11 3.47
CA TYR A 67 -5.80 -7.56 2.68
C TYR A 67 -6.74 -6.42 2.28
N CYS A 68 -7.38 -6.56 1.11
CA CYS A 68 -8.43 -5.64 0.69
C CYS A 68 -9.75 -5.95 1.41
N PRO A 69 -10.31 -5.01 2.20
CA PRO A 69 -11.55 -5.25 2.95
C PRO A 69 -12.79 -5.38 2.04
N PHE A 70 -12.68 -5.01 0.76
CA PHE A 70 -13.80 -5.06 -0.18
C PHE A 70 -13.84 -6.32 -1.05
N CYS A 71 -12.68 -6.86 -1.44
CA CYS A 71 -12.62 -8.01 -2.35
C CYS A 71 -11.89 -9.24 -1.78
N GLY A 72 -11.34 -9.13 -0.56
CA GLY A 72 -10.72 -10.22 0.18
C GLY A 72 -9.39 -10.73 -0.40
N GLN A 73 -8.81 -10.03 -1.38
CA GLN A 73 -7.50 -10.37 -1.91
C GLN A 73 -6.39 -9.82 -1.03
N ASP A 74 -5.28 -10.55 -1.00
CA ASP A 74 -4.01 -10.07 -0.47
C ASP A 74 -3.50 -8.88 -1.29
N ILE A 75 -3.09 -7.82 -0.59
CA ILE A 75 -2.56 -6.58 -1.15
C ILE A 75 -1.19 -6.22 -0.57
N ASP A 76 -0.54 -7.15 0.14
CA ASP A 76 0.81 -6.95 0.65
C ASP A 76 1.84 -7.08 -0.48
N THR A 77 2.40 -5.94 -0.86
CA THR A 77 3.46 -5.80 -1.87
C THR A 77 4.86 -5.72 -1.27
N VAL A 78 4.98 -5.69 0.07
CA VAL A 78 6.26 -5.68 0.80
C VAL A 78 6.81 -7.09 0.90
N SER A 79 5.91 -8.07 1.06
CA SER A 79 6.24 -9.48 1.05
C SER A 79 6.64 -9.94 -0.35
N HIS A 80 7.92 -9.80 -0.68
CA HIS A 80 8.78 -10.77 -1.39
C HIS A 80 10.13 -10.13 -1.76
N GLN A 81 10.93 -9.76 -0.76
CA GLN A 81 12.34 -10.17 -0.82
C GLN A 81 12.40 -11.54 -0.16
N LYS A 82 12.43 -12.62 -0.95
CA LYS A 82 12.98 -13.88 -0.45
C LYS A 82 14.38 -13.51 0.04
N HIS A 83 14.59 -13.51 1.36
CA HIS A 83 15.92 -13.76 1.88
C HIS A 83 16.35 -15.08 1.24
N SER A 84 17.22 -14.99 0.23
CA SER A 84 18.05 -16.10 -0.20
C SER A 84 18.62 -16.68 1.08
N LYS A 85 18.29 -17.94 1.36
CA LYS A 85 18.82 -18.65 2.53
C LYS A 85 20.32 -18.41 2.57
N ALA A 86 20.82 -17.85 3.67
CA ALA A 86 22.23 -17.93 3.98
C ALA A 86 22.56 -19.43 4.03
N ASN A 87 23.48 -19.86 3.16
CA ASN A 87 24.05 -21.20 3.24
C ASN A 87 24.78 -21.30 4.58
N GLU A 88 24.41 -22.31 5.36
CA GLU A 88 25.16 -22.82 6.49
C GLU A 88 26.22 -23.81 6.00
#